data_AF-A0AAX6IAX0-F1
#
_entry.id   AF-A0AAX6IAX0-F1
#
_cell.length_a   1.000
_cell.length_b   1.000
_cell.length_c   1.000
_cell.angle_alpha   90.00
_cell.angle_beta   90.00
_cell.angle_gamma   90.00
#
_symmetry.space_group_name_H-M   'P 1'
#
loop_
_entity.id
_entity.type
_entity.pdbx_description
1 polymer ?
#
loop_
_entity_poly.entity_id
_entity_poly.type
_entity_poly.pdbx_seq_one_letter_code
_entity_poly.pdbx_strand_id
1 'polypeptide(L)'
;MANISYLNMIQVLVKLKDLSGAETCYKEWESNCSTHDIRVVNSLLSAYTKEDRLKKVEILKKRAKQIGARLNAKTWEIFMEYYLRKGDMKSVLRCVDRGIKKSISHSRIWVPPNEAILAVMPYFEEEDSEGAESCDVVL
;
A
#
# COMPACT_ATOMS: atom_id res chain seq x y z
N MET A 1 -2.80 25.04 -2.66
CA MET A 1 -3.61 24.78 -3.87
C MET A 1 -2.95 23.79 -4.84
N ALA A 2 -1.62 23.83 -5.04
CA ALA A 2 -0.92 22.98 -6.03
C ALA A 2 -1.18 21.47 -5.91
N ASN A 3 -1.19 20.88 -4.70
CA ASN A 3 -1.29 19.42 -4.51
C ASN A 3 -2.53 18.77 -5.13
N ILE A 4 -3.69 19.43 -5.07
CA ILE A 4 -4.94 18.85 -5.59
C ILE A 4 -4.92 18.82 -7.12
N SER A 5 -4.42 19.87 -7.78
CA SER A 5 -4.30 19.92 -9.24
C SER A 5 -3.36 18.83 -9.74
N TYR A 6 -2.17 18.69 -9.15
CA TYR A 6 -1.22 17.62 -9.50
C TYR A 6 -1.79 16.22 -9.23
N LEU A 7 -2.48 16.03 -8.10
CA LEU A 7 -3.15 14.78 -7.80
C LEU A 7 -4.16 14.41 -8.90
N ASN A 8 -5.03 15.34 -9.28
CA ASN A 8 -6.03 15.12 -10.31
C ASN A 8 -5.39 14.81 -11.67
N MET A 9 -4.38 15.59 -12.08
CA MET A 9 -3.66 15.38 -13.34
C MET A 9 -3.00 14.00 -13.40
N ILE A 10 -2.25 13.62 -12.35
CA ILE A 10 -1.60 12.31 -12.28
C ILE A 10 -2.65 11.19 -12.31
N GLN A 11 -3.76 11.32 -11.59
CA GLN A 11 -4.82 10.31 -11.61
C GLN A 11 -5.47 10.17 -13.00
N VAL A 12 -5.69 11.28 -13.72
CA VAL A 12 -6.21 11.24 -15.10
C VAL A 12 -5.20 10.59 -16.04
N LEU A 13 -3.92 10.97 -15.98
CA LEU A 13 -2.87 10.41 -16.83
C LEU A 13 -2.70 8.89 -16.59
N VAL A 14 -2.72 8.45 -15.34
CA VAL A 14 -2.72 7.02 -14.98
C VAL A 14 -3.95 6.30 -15.55
N LYS A 15 -5.15 6.90 -15.47
CA LYS A 15 -6.36 6.31 -16.07
C LYS A 15 -6.27 6.20 -17.60
N LEU A 16 -5.64 7.18 -18.25
CA LEU A 16 -5.36 7.18 -19.69
C LEU A 16 -4.19 6.26 -20.08
N LYS A 17 -3.57 5.57 -19.11
CA LYS A 17 -2.36 4.75 -19.30
C LYS A 17 -1.15 5.53 -19.84
N ASP A 18 -1.16 6.86 -19.69
CA ASP A 18 -0.02 7.71 -20.00
C ASP A 18 0.90 7.81 -18.78
N LEU A 19 1.65 6.74 -18.54
CA LEU A 19 2.58 6.68 -17.41
C LEU A 19 3.73 7.68 -17.57
N SER A 20 4.16 7.97 -18.80
CA SER A 20 5.22 8.95 -19.09
C SER A 20 4.79 10.37 -18.71
N GLY A 21 3.57 10.75 -19.09
CA GLY A 21 2.95 12.00 -18.68
C GLY A 21 2.79 12.09 -17.16
N ALA A 22 2.31 11.01 -16.52
CA ALA A 22 2.17 10.95 -15.06
C ALA A 22 3.52 11.13 -14.34
N GLU A 23 4.59 10.52 -14.85
CA GLU A 23 5.95 10.66 -14.32
C GLU A 23 6.50 12.07 -14.48
N THR A 24 6.23 12.72 -15.61
CA THR A 24 6.63 14.10 -15.87
C THR A 24 5.93 15.05 -14.89
N CYS A 25 4.60 14.89 -14.76
CA CYS A 25 3.79 15.66 -13.83
C CYS A 25 4.21 15.46 -12.37
N TYR A 26 4.59 14.23 -11.99
CA TYR A 26 5.11 13.93 -10.66
C TYR A 26 6.45 14.63 -10.37
N LYS A 27 7.38 14.62 -11.33
CA LYS A 27 8.68 15.29 -11.16
C LYS A 27 8.52 16.80 -10.97
N GLU A 28 7.65 17.42 -11.76
CA GLU A 28 7.32 18.84 -11.62
C GLU A 28 6.67 19.15 -10.27
N TRP A 29 5.71 18.32 -9.84
CA TRP A 29 5.12 18.44 -8.51
C TRP A 29 6.18 18.37 -7.41
N GLU A 30 7.07 17.38 -7.49
CA GLU A 30 8.10 17.14 -6.49
C GLU A 30 9.14 18.25 -6.41
N SER A 31 9.48 18.91 -7.53
CA SER A 31 10.40 20.06 -7.52
C SER A 31 9.78 21.33 -6.97
N ASN A 32 8.45 21.49 -7.08
CA ASN A 32 7.75 22.73 -6.74
C ASN A 32 6.99 22.68 -5.41
N CYS A 33 6.87 21.50 -4.79
CA CYS A 33 6.03 21.34 -3.61
C CYS A 33 6.79 21.53 -2.30
N SER A 34 6.28 22.41 -1.44
CA SER A 34 6.76 22.58 -0.06
C SER A 34 6.14 21.58 0.92
N THR A 35 5.01 20.96 0.56
CA THR A 35 4.22 20.07 1.44
C THR A 35 3.81 18.79 0.70
N HIS A 36 4.56 17.72 0.91
CA HIS A 36 4.37 16.47 0.18
C HIS A 36 3.06 15.76 0.58
N ASP A 37 2.07 15.85 -0.32
CA ASP A 37 0.81 15.09 -0.24
C ASP A 37 1.04 13.62 -0.65
N ILE A 38 0.90 12.71 0.31
CA ILE A 38 1.05 11.26 0.11
C ILE A 38 0.08 10.70 -0.95
N ARG A 39 -1.05 11.37 -1.23
CA ARG A 39 -2.01 10.92 -2.26
C ARG A 39 -1.42 11.00 -3.67
N VAL A 40 -0.54 11.98 -3.91
CA VAL A 40 0.17 12.12 -5.19
C VAL A 40 1.12 10.93 -5.38
N VAL A 41 1.90 10.62 -4.34
CA VAL A 41 2.79 9.45 -4.32
C VAL A 41 2.00 8.15 -4.51
N ASN A 42 0.91 7.97 -3.78
CA ASN A 42 0.08 6.77 -3.85
C ASN A 42 -0.55 6.57 -5.25
N SER A 43 -0.87 7.64 -5.96
CA SER A 43 -1.43 7.56 -7.32
C SER A 43 -0.42 6.96 -8.31
N LEU A 44 0.83 7.44 -8.27
CA LEU A 44 1.91 6.90 -9.11
C LEU A 44 2.36 5.51 -8.65
N LEU A 45 2.41 5.27 -7.33
CA LEU A 45 2.72 3.98 -6.76
C LEU A 45 1.74 2.90 -7.21
N SER A 46 0.43 3.21 -7.23
CA SER A 46 -0.61 2.29 -7.71
C SER A 46 -0.42 1.93 -9.19
N ALA A 47 -0.04 2.90 -10.02
CA ALA A 47 0.25 2.65 -11.43
C ALA A 47 1.45 1.70 -11.60
N TYR A 48 2.55 1.97 -10.89
CA TYR A 48 3.75 1.13 -10.95
C TYR A 48 3.53 -0.30 -10.47
N THR A 49 2.76 -0.50 -9.40
CA THR A 49 2.47 -1.86 -8.93
C THR A 49 1.54 -2.61 -9.86
N LYS A 50 0.60 -1.94 -10.54
CA LYS A 50 -0.26 -2.55 -11.56
C LYS A 50 0.50 -2.96 -12.83
N GLU A 51 1.56 -2.25 -13.18
CA GLU A 51 2.44 -2.56 -14.33
C GLU A 51 3.70 -3.37 -13.96
N ASP A 52 3.78 -3.91 -12.74
CA ASP A 52 4.94 -4.68 -12.25
C ASP A 52 6.29 -3.94 -12.36
N ARG A 53 6.28 -2.61 -12.25
CA ARG A 53 7.48 -1.75 -12.34
C ARG A 53 8.23 -1.69 -11.00
N LEU A 54 8.69 -2.83 -10.49
CA LEU A 54 9.23 -2.95 -9.11
C LEU A 54 10.41 -2.04 -8.80
N LYS A 55 11.32 -1.85 -9.76
CA LYS A 55 12.43 -0.90 -9.60
C LYS A 55 11.90 0.52 -9.31
N LYS A 56 10.87 0.96 -10.04
CA LYS A 56 10.24 2.27 -9.83
C LYS A 56 9.46 2.33 -8.52
N VAL A 57 8.80 1.25 -8.12
CA VAL A 57 8.13 1.12 -6.81
C VAL A 57 9.12 1.37 -5.66
N GLU A 58 10.26 0.68 -5.65
CA GLU A 58 11.24 0.82 -4.56
C GLU A 58 11.91 2.19 -4.55
N ILE A 59 12.21 2.76 -5.72
CA ILE A 59 12.73 4.13 -5.83
C ILE A 59 11.72 5.14 -5.24
N LEU A 60 10.46 5.06 -5.64
CA LEU A 60 9.41 5.98 -5.19
C LEU A 60 9.17 5.87 -3.69
N LYS A 61 9.13 4.64 -3.16
CA LYS A 61 8.99 4.35 -1.73
C LYS A 61 10.18 4.86 -0.91
N LYS A 62 11.41 4.71 -1.41
CA LYS A 62 12.61 5.26 -0.75
C LYS A 62 12.54 6.79 -0.72
N ARG A 63 12.15 7.42 -1.83
CA ARG A 63 12.05 8.87 -1.94
C ARG A 63 10.96 9.44 -1.02
N ALA A 64 9.80 8.80 -0.97
CA ALA A 64 8.71 9.16 -0.04
C ALA A 64 9.16 9.15 1.43
N LYS A 65 10.01 8.19 1.82
CA LYS A 65 10.58 8.17 3.18
C LYS A 65 11.59 9.30 3.41
N GLN A 66 12.44 9.60 2.42
CA GLN A 66 13.46 10.65 2.52
C GLN A 66 12.86 12.05 2.70
N ILE A 67 11.74 12.32 2.02
CA ILE A 67 11.01 13.60 2.13
C ILE A 67 10.08 13.66 3.36
N GLY A 68 10.20 12.68 4.28
CA GLY A 68 9.42 12.63 5.52
C GLY A 68 7.95 12.24 5.35
N ALA A 69 7.52 11.80 4.16
CA ALA A 69 6.15 11.39 3.94
C ALA A 69 5.85 10.11 4.72
N ARG A 70 4.83 10.18 5.59
CA ARG A 70 4.36 9.02 6.36
C ARG A 70 3.46 8.18 5.48
N LEU A 71 3.87 6.93 5.22
CA LEU A 71 3.02 5.96 4.53
C LEU A 71 1.74 5.73 5.35
N ASN A 72 0.60 5.82 4.68
CA ASN A 72 -0.72 5.68 5.30
C ASN A 72 -1.35 4.33 4.95
N ALA A 73 -2.55 4.07 5.48
CA ALA A 73 -3.27 2.82 5.23
C ALA A 73 -3.45 2.54 3.72
N LYS A 74 -3.77 3.58 2.92
CA LYS A 74 -3.90 3.42 1.47
C LYS A 74 -2.61 3.00 0.77
N THR A 75 -1.44 3.44 1.26
CA THR A 75 -0.15 2.93 0.74
C THR A 75 -0.02 1.43 0.99
N TRP A 76 -0.36 0.95 2.18
CA TRP A 76 -0.30 -0.48 2.51
C TRP A 76 -1.31 -1.30 1.73
N GLU A 77 -2.48 -0.74 1.45
CA GLU A 77 -3.48 -1.36 0.58
C GLU A 77 -2.96 -1.57 -0.85
N ILE A 78 -2.28 -0.57 -1.43
CA ILE A 78 -1.65 -0.69 -2.77
C ILE A 78 -0.62 -1.84 -2.80
N PHE A 79 0.18 -1.96 -1.75
CA PHE A 79 1.15 -3.07 -1.66
C PHE A 79 0.46 -4.41 -1.45
N MET A 80 -0.59 -4.45 -0.64
CA MET A 80 -1.36 -5.66 -0.39
C MET A 80 -2.01 -6.18 -1.68
N GLU A 81 -2.68 -5.32 -2.46
CA GLU A 81 -3.22 -5.68 -3.78
C GLU A 81 -2.14 -6.26 -4.70
N TYR A 82 -0.93 -5.67 -4.67
CA TYR A 82 0.20 -6.16 -5.45
C TYR A 82 0.63 -7.56 -5.00
N TYR A 83 0.85 -7.78 -3.70
CA TYR A 83 1.32 -9.08 -3.20
C TYR A 83 0.26 -10.18 -3.30
N LEU A 84 -1.02 -9.84 -3.17
CA LEU A 84 -2.12 -10.77 -3.44
C LEU A 84 -2.06 -11.30 -4.87
N ARG A 85 -1.88 -10.42 -5.87
CA ARG A 85 -1.71 -10.84 -7.28
C ARG A 85 -0.47 -11.70 -7.51
N LYS A 86 0.56 -11.57 -6.66
CA LYS A 86 1.79 -12.37 -6.74
C LYS A 86 1.74 -13.65 -5.91
N GLY A 87 0.69 -13.88 -5.11
CA GLY A 87 0.60 -15.01 -4.19
C GLY A 87 1.58 -14.94 -3.01
N ASP A 88 2.19 -13.79 -2.72
CA ASP A 88 3.14 -13.63 -1.61
C ASP A 88 2.38 -13.32 -0.30
N MET A 89 1.82 -14.37 0.31
CA MET A 89 0.97 -14.25 1.49
C MET A 89 1.71 -13.70 2.72
N LYS A 90 3.00 -14.01 2.87
CA LYS A 90 3.84 -13.42 3.94
C LYS A 90 3.90 -11.89 3.82
N SER A 91 4.00 -11.38 2.58
CA SER A 91 3.96 -9.95 2.34
C SER A 91 2.57 -9.33 2.47
N VAL A 92 1.50 -10.08 2.13
CA VAL A 92 0.11 -9.67 2.37
C VAL A 92 -0.15 -9.46 3.87
N LEU A 93 0.15 -10.45 4.70
CA LEU A 93 0.00 -10.39 6.17
C LEU A 93 0.73 -9.17 6.76
N ARG A 94 1.98 -8.94 6.31
CA ARG A 94 2.76 -7.77 6.73
C ARG A 94 2.12 -6.44 6.32
N CYS A 95 1.43 -6.38 5.18
CA CYS A 95 0.72 -5.17 4.76
C CYS A 95 -0.54 -4.95 5.59
N VAL A 96 -1.29 -6.01 5.92
CA VAL A 96 -2.47 -5.95 6.81
C VAL A 96 -2.07 -5.39 8.19
N ASP A 97 -1.06 -5.99 8.84
CA ASP A 97 -0.55 -5.54 10.14
C ASP A 97 -0.18 -4.04 10.13
N ARG A 98 0.55 -3.61 9.11
CA ARG A 98 0.98 -2.21 8.98
C ARG A 98 -0.17 -1.26 8.66
N GLY A 99 -1.16 -1.71 7.87
CA GLY A 99 -2.37 -0.97 7.57
C GLY A 99 -3.18 -0.67 8.84
N ILE A 100 -3.43 -1.70 9.65
CA ILE A 100 -4.16 -1.60 10.93
C ILE A 100 -3.41 -0.68 11.91
N LYS A 101 -2.11 -0.91 12.13
CA LYS A 101 -1.30 -0.06 13.03
C LYS A 101 -1.33 1.41 12.62
N LYS A 102 -1.36 1.71 11.32
CA LYS A 102 -1.43 3.09 10.82
C LYS A 102 -2.82 3.70 10.94
N SER A 103 -3.88 2.91 10.87
CA SER A 103 -5.24 3.40 10.99
C SER A 103 -5.57 3.83 12.43
N ILE A 104 -5.15 3.03 13.41
CA ILE A 104 -5.30 3.31 14.85
C ILE A 104 -4.67 4.66 15.20
N SER A 105 -3.47 4.94 14.69
CA SER A 105 -2.76 6.22 14.95
C SER A 105 -3.44 7.47 14.39
N HIS A 106 -4.45 7.34 13.52
CA HIS A 106 -5.17 8.46 12.89
C HIS A 106 -6.67 8.48 13.25
N SER A 107 -7.09 7.73 14.27
CA SER A 107 -8.50 7.65 14.73
C SER A 107 -9.49 7.28 13.61
N ARG A 108 -9.03 6.56 12.58
CA ARG A 108 -9.88 6.00 11.51
C ARG A 108 -9.62 4.51 11.45
N ILE A 109 -10.65 3.71 11.59
CA ILE A 109 -10.54 2.26 11.40
C ILE A 109 -10.40 2.00 9.90
N TRP A 110 -9.25 1.48 9.48
CA TRP A 110 -9.09 0.97 8.12
C TRP A 110 -9.38 -0.52 8.17
N VAL A 111 -10.18 -0.98 7.21
CA VAL A 111 -10.53 -2.38 7.04
C VAL A 111 -9.91 -2.84 5.71
N PRO A 112 -9.18 -3.97 5.68
CA PRO A 112 -8.68 -4.53 4.43
C PRO A 112 -9.84 -4.80 3.44
N PRO A 113 -9.60 -4.76 2.12
CA PRO A 113 -10.53 -5.27 1.12
C PRO A 113 -10.89 -6.73 1.39
N ASN A 114 -12.11 -7.12 1.03
CA ASN A 114 -12.64 -8.46 1.27
C ASN A 114 -11.75 -9.56 0.68
N GLU A 115 -11.13 -9.32 -0.47
CA GLU A 115 -10.22 -10.27 -1.11
C GLU A 115 -9.00 -10.56 -0.22
N ALA A 116 -8.48 -9.53 0.47
CA ALA A 116 -7.37 -9.70 1.40
C ALA A 116 -7.81 -10.45 2.67
N ILE A 117 -9.01 -10.18 3.17
CA ILE A 117 -9.58 -10.88 4.33
C ILE A 117 -9.73 -12.37 4.02
N LEU A 118 -10.40 -12.71 2.91
CA LEU A 118 -10.63 -14.08 2.49
C LEU A 118 -9.31 -14.83 2.22
N ALA A 119 -8.32 -14.16 1.63
CA ALA A 119 -7.02 -14.78 1.36
C ALA A 119 -6.23 -15.09 2.66
N VAL A 120 -6.41 -14.28 3.69
CA VAL A 120 -5.68 -14.40 4.96
C VAL A 120 -6.41 -15.31 5.96
N MET A 121 -7.74 -15.44 5.85
CA MET A 121 -8.59 -16.20 6.79
C MET A 121 -8.08 -17.62 7.09
N PRO A 122 -7.67 -18.45 6.10
CA PRO A 122 -7.20 -19.81 6.39
C PRO A 122 -5.95 -19.87 7.28
N TYR A 123 -5.08 -18.85 7.22
CA TYR A 123 -3.85 -18.80 8.01
C TYR A 123 -4.11 -18.60 9.51
N PHE A 124 -5.27 -18.05 9.87
CA PHE A 124 -5.67 -17.90 11.26
C PHE A 124 -6.44 -19.12 11.78
N GLU A 125 -7.09 -19.86 10.87
CA GLU A 125 -7.77 -21.12 11.20
C GLU A 125 -6.76 -22.26 11.43
N GLU A 126 -5.62 -22.26 10.73
CA GLU A 126 -4.54 -23.23 10.92
C GLU A 126 -3.81 -23.04 12.27
N GLU A 127 -3.57 -21.81 12.72
CA GLU A 127 -2.94 -21.55 14.03
C GLU A 127 -3.81 -21.99 15.22
N ASP A 128 -5.14 -21.95 15.09
CA ASP A 128 -6.06 -22.47 16.12
C ASP A 128 -6.06 -24.01 16.20
N SER A 129 -5.57 -24.71 15.16
CA SER A 129 -5.45 -26.18 15.17
C SER A 129 -4.15 -26.68 15.81
N GLU A 130 -3.04 -25.94 15.70
CA GLU A 130 -1.79 -26.26 16.42
C GLU A 130 -1.78 -25.76 17.88
N GLY A 131 -2.65 -24.80 18.23
CA GLY A 131 -2.85 -24.35 19.62
C GLY A 131 -3.70 -25.27 20.50
N ALA A 132 -4.34 -26.31 19.93
CA ALA A 132 -5.28 -27.17 20.63
C ALA A 132 -4.70 -28.51 21.11
N GLU A 133 -3.52 -28.94 20.64
CA GLU A 133 -2.92 -30.25 21.01
C GLU A 133 -1.86 -30.17 22.13
N SER A 134 -2.12 -29.40 23.20
CA SER A 134 -1.29 -29.47 24.42
C SER A 134 -2.09 -29.46 25.74
N CYS A 135 -3.33 -29.93 25.72
CA CYS A 135 -4.08 -30.21 26.94
C CYS A 135 -4.65 -31.63 26.96
N ASP A 136 -3.85 -32.65 26.61
CA ASP A 136 -4.22 -34.06 26.80
C ASP A 136 -3.01 -34.93 27.19
N VAL A 137 -2.35 -34.58 28.28
CA VAL A 137 -1.58 -35.46 29.19
C VAL A 137 -1.07 -34.55 30.31
N VAL A 138 -1.39 -34.73 31.60
CA VAL A 138 -0.96 -35.83 32.47
C VAL A 138 -1.87 -35.86 33.71
N LEU A 139 -2.45 -37.04 33.97
CA LEU A 139 -2.98 -37.64 35.22
C LEU A 139 -3.98 -36.85 36.08
#